data_AF-A0A2R6WPM4-F1
#
_entry.id   AF-A0A2R6WPM4-F1
#
_cell.length_a   1.000
_cell.length_b   1.000
_cell.length_c   1.000
_cell.angle_alpha   90.00
_cell.angle_beta   90.00
_cell.angle_gamma   90.00
#
_symmetry.space_group_name_H-M   'P 1'
#
loop_
_entity.id
_entity.type
_entity.pdbx_description
1 polymer ?
#
loop_
_entity_poly.entity_id
_entity_poly.type
_entity_poly.pdbx_seq_one_letter_code
_entity_poly.pdbx_strand_id
1 'polypeptide(L)'
;MQQFNLGAGQSQFMDFGSSCNWNNGAIWPSPRGKCESSIVPNEANDFDVTDYAEFNLNQGGLDYYDVSNVVAFTLSMRIRPTNPANTPNGRSCGSPQCIINNIPSFCTGNNKLITWPTGAYTCQNTDGLAERGPTDGTRVFKNACPNAYSYNYDDATSVYACPTGTNYEVIWCP
;
A
#
# COMPACT_ATOMS: atom_id res chain seq x y z
N MET A 1 -7.11 -15.16 -2.51
CA MET A 1 -5.83 -14.42 -2.58
C MET A 1 -4.94 -15.08 -3.60
N GLN A 2 -4.27 -14.30 -4.45
CA GLN A 2 -3.21 -14.77 -5.35
C GLN A 2 -1.86 -14.31 -4.79
N GLN A 3 -0.78 -15.03 -5.08
CA GLN A 3 0.56 -14.71 -4.58
C GLN A 3 1.57 -14.88 -5.70
N PHE A 4 2.59 -14.03 -5.71
CA PHE A 4 3.61 -14.00 -6.75
C PHE A 4 4.97 -13.80 -6.11
N ASN A 5 5.96 -14.59 -6.53
CA ASN A 5 7.35 -14.38 -6.15
C ASN A 5 8.03 -13.59 -7.27
N LEU A 6 8.28 -12.30 -7.02
CA LEU A 6 8.87 -11.37 -7.99
C LEU A 6 10.27 -10.97 -7.53
N GLY A 7 11.28 -11.28 -8.35
CA GLY A 7 12.63 -10.75 -8.21
C GLY A 7 12.77 -9.34 -8.78
N ALA A 8 13.96 -8.75 -8.61
CA ALA A 8 14.26 -7.43 -9.15
C ALA A 8 14.02 -7.36 -10.66
N GLY A 9 13.26 -6.34 -11.10
CA GLY A 9 12.90 -6.13 -12.50
C GLY A 9 11.84 -7.08 -13.06
N GLN A 10 11.32 -8.02 -12.24
CA GLN A 10 10.20 -8.86 -12.65
C GLN A 10 8.86 -8.18 -12.39
N SER A 11 7.88 -8.51 -13.22
CA SER A 11 6.51 -8.00 -13.13
C SER A 11 5.52 -9.14 -13.33
N GLN A 12 4.34 -9.01 -12.75
CA GLN A 12 3.19 -9.86 -13.06
C GLN A 12 2.03 -9.00 -13.55
N PHE A 13 1.37 -9.45 -14.61
CA PHE A 13 0.13 -8.86 -15.08
C PHE A 13 -1.07 -9.60 -14.49
N MET A 14 -2.06 -8.84 -14.00
CA MET A 14 -3.32 -9.37 -13.51
C MET A 14 -4.45 -8.80 -14.35
N ASP A 15 -5.19 -9.66 -15.03
CA ASP A 15 -6.44 -9.31 -15.72
C ASP A 15 -7.61 -9.81 -14.89
N PHE A 16 -8.43 -8.88 -14.38
CA PHE A 16 -9.62 -9.22 -13.63
C PHE A 16 -10.84 -9.47 -14.54
N GLY A 17 -10.73 -9.24 -15.86
CA GLY A 17 -11.79 -9.51 -16.83
C GLY A 17 -13.12 -8.82 -16.53
N SER A 18 -14.16 -9.14 -17.28
CA SER A 18 -15.53 -8.64 -17.06
C SER A 18 -16.37 -9.53 -16.15
N SER A 19 -15.90 -10.74 -15.82
CA SER A 19 -16.63 -11.73 -15.02
C SER A 19 -16.13 -11.84 -13.58
N CYS A 20 -15.00 -11.21 -13.24
CA CYS A 20 -14.45 -11.20 -11.89
C CYS A 20 -14.73 -9.86 -11.22
N ASN A 21 -15.60 -9.87 -10.20
CA ASN A 21 -16.03 -8.68 -9.45
C ASN A 21 -14.97 -8.25 -8.42
N TRP A 22 -13.73 -7.99 -8.84
CA TRP A 22 -12.71 -7.40 -7.95
C TRP A 22 -13.02 -5.92 -7.74
N ASN A 23 -14.10 -5.65 -7.01
CA ASN A 23 -14.61 -4.30 -6.76
C ASN A 23 -13.77 -3.56 -5.73
N ASN A 24 -13.07 -4.29 -4.86
CA ASN A 24 -12.10 -3.74 -3.93
C ASN A 24 -11.03 -4.78 -3.58
N GLY A 25 -9.88 -4.29 -3.14
CA GLY A 25 -8.85 -5.14 -2.57
C GLY A 25 -7.54 -4.38 -2.37
N ALA A 26 -6.59 -5.09 -1.77
CA ALA A 26 -5.26 -4.59 -1.49
C ALA A 26 -4.20 -5.49 -2.12
N ILE A 27 -3.05 -4.89 -2.43
CA ILE A 27 -1.83 -5.58 -2.88
C ILE A 27 -0.73 -5.17 -1.91
N TRP A 28 0.03 -6.13 -1.38
CA TRP A 28 1.02 -5.88 -0.34
C TRP A 28 2.28 -6.77 -0.47
N PRO A 29 3.44 -6.33 0.05
CA PRO A 29 4.65 -7.14 0.06
C PRO A 29 4.69 -8.04 1.30
N SER A 30 5.34 -9.19 1.18
CA SER A 30 5.61 -10.10 2.31
C SER A 30 6.97 -9.79 2.95
N PRO A 31 7.03 -9.17 4.15
CA PRO A 31 8.30 -9.01 4.88
C PRO A 31 8.97 -10.35 5.22
N ARG A 32 8.18 -11.41 5.38
CA ARG A 32 8.64 -12.75 5.71
C ARG A 32 9.24 -13.49 4.52
N GLY A 33 9.11 -12.95 3.30
CA GLY A 33 9.65 -13.54 2.08
C GLY A 33 8.99 -14.87 1.72
N LYS A 34 7.73 -15.06 2.13
CA LYS A 34 6.98 -16.28 1.86
C LYS A 34 5.85 -15.99 0.88
N CYS A 35 5.87 -16.65 -0.27
CA CYS A 35 4.64 -17.04 -0.94
C CYS A 35 4.24 -18.38 -0.32
N GLU A 36 3.14 -18.45 0.41
CA GLU A 36 2.70 -19.69 1.02
C GLU A 36 2.52 -20.80 -0.02
N SER A 37 3.16 -21.93 0.24
CA SER A 37 2.77 -23.23 -0.29
C SER A 37 1.30 -23.50 0.04
N SER A 38 0.59 -24.14 -0.88
CA SER A 38 -0.86 -24.43 -0.94
C SER A 38 -1.52 -25.17 0.25
N ILE A 39 -0.91 -25.21 1.43
CA ILE A 39 -1.35 -26.06 2.57
C ILE A 39 -1.83 -25.24 3.77
N VAL A 40 -1.50 -23.95 3.87
CA VAL A 40 -2.09 -23.07 4.88
C VAL A 40 -2.62 -21.84 4.16
N PRO A 41 -3.94 -21.64 4.04
CA PRO A 41 -4.46 -20.33 3.74
C PRO A 41 -4.35 -19.55 5.05
N ASN A 42 -3.25 -18.82 5.26
CA ASN A 42 -3.09 -17.67 6.17
C ASN A 42 -1.64 -17.51 6.69
N GLU A 43 -0.80 -16.80 5.95
CA GLU A 43 -0.06 -15.66 6.51
C GLU A 43 -0.90 -14.38 6.32
N ALA A 44 -2.18 -14.45 6.70
CA ALA A 44 -3.07 -13.30 6.85
C ALA A 44 -2.50 -12.23 7.80
N ASN A 45 -1.43 -12.55 8.54
CA ASN A 45 -0.71 -11.67 9.44
C ASN A 45 0.40 -10.84 8.78
N ASP A 46 0.79 -11.08 7.51
CA ASP A 46 1.70 -10.18 6.77
C ASP A 46 0.98 -8.86 6.46
N PHE A 47 -0.32 -8.96 6.20
CA PHE A 47 -1.21 -7.81 6.09
C PHE A 47 -1.04 -6.91 7.32
N ASP A 48 -1.13 -7.44 8.54
CA ASP A 48 -1.04 -6.65 9.77
C ASP A 48 0.36 -6.04 10.10
N VAL A 49 1.35 -6.22 9.22
CA VAL A 49 2.74 -5.77 9.42
C VAL A 49 3.35 -5.23 8.13
N THR A 50 2.55 -4.68 7.23
CA THR A 50 3.08 -4.14 5.97
C THR A 50 2.25 -2.97 5.44
N ASP A 51 2.77 -2.29 4.43
CA ASP A 51 2.08 -1.24 3.67
C ASP A 51 1.26 -1.82 2.51
N TYR A 52 0.22 -1.10 2.10
CA TYR A 52 -0.75 -1.57 1.10
C TYR A 52 -0.91 -0.61 -0.09
N ALA A 53 -1.08 -1.17 -1.28
CA ALA A 53 -1.77 -0.50 -2.37
C ALA A 53 -3.24 -0.91 -2.33
N GLU A 54 -4.12 0.03 -2.00
CA GLU A 54 -5.55 -0.21 -1.84
C GLU A 54 -6.32 0.29 -3.06
N PHE A 55 -7.39 -0.43 -3.41
CA PHE A 55 -8.24 -0.12 -4.54
C PHE A 55 -9.71 -0.33 -4.19
N ASN A 56 -10.55 0.58 -4.66
CA ASN A 56 -12.00 0.47 -4.67
C ASN A 56 -12.52 0.92 -6.04
N LEU A 57 -12.80 -0.05 -6.91
CA LEU A 57 -13.06 0.15 -8.33
C LEU A 57 -14.55 0.36 -8.61
N ASN A 58 -14.85 1.08 -9.69
CA ASN A 58 -16.20 1.30 -10.22
C ASN A 58 -17.23 1.81 -9.18
N GLN A 59 -16.81 2.75 -8.34
CA GLN A 59 -17.65 3.46 -7.40
C GLN A 59 -18.32 4.65 -8.09
N GLY A 60 -19.41 4.38 -8.81
CA GLY A 60 -20.13 5.40 -9.58
C GLY A 60 -19.35 5.94 -10.77
N GLY A 61 -18.55 5.08 -11.43
CA GLY A 61 -17.72 5.44 -12.59
C GLY A 61 -16.33 6.01 -12.24
N LEU A 62 -15.98 5.99 -10.95
CA LEU A 62 -14.63 6.30 -10.47
C LEU A 62 -14.02 5.07 -9.79
N ASP A 63 -12.72 4.92 -9.97
CA ASP A 63 -11.87 4.05 -9.18
C ASP A 63 -11.15 4.90 -8.15
N TYR A 64 -11.17 4.46 -6.90
CA TYR A 64 -10.42 5.06 -5.80
C TYR A 64 -9.25 4.17 -5.44
N TYR A 65 -8.12 4.78 -5.10
CA TYR A 65 -6.90 4.07 -4.75
C TYR A 65 -5.98 4.92 -3.91
N ASP A 66 -5.11 4.25 -3.17
CA ASP A 66 -4.17 4.89 -2.26
C ASP A 66 -3.02 3.97 -1.85
N VAL A 67 -1.94 4.60 -1.38
CA VAL A 67 -0.86 3.91 -0.67
C VAL A 67 -1.11 4.10 0.82
N SER A 68 -1.06 3.02 1.58
CA SER A 68 -1.47 3.01 2.98
C SER A 68 -0.37 2.45 3.87
N ASN A 69 0.05 3.28 4.82
CA ASN A 69 0.99 2.93 5.89
C ASN A 69 0.31 2.97 7.26
N VAL A 70 -1.03 2.87 7.29
CA VAL A 70 -1.81 2.92 8.52
C VAL A 70 -1.30 1.90 9.52
N VAL A 71 -1.02 0.69 9.03
CA VAL A 71 -0.63 -0.45 9.85
C VAL A 71 0.89 -0.51 10.03
N ALA A 72 1.64 -0.47 8.93
CA ALA A 72 3.08 -0.48 8.96
C ALA A 72 3.67 0.04 7.63
N PHE A 73 5.01 0.08 7.58
CA PHE A 73 5.78 0.23 6.36
C PHE A 73 6.86 -0.84 6.29
N THR A 74 6.94 -1.55 5.16
CA THR A 74 7.92 -2.61 4.91
C THR A 74 8.70 -2.35 3.62
N LEU A 75 8.03 -1.89 2.55
CA LEU A 75 8.67 -1.71 1.26
C LEU A 75 8.23 -0.41 0.61
N SER A 76 9.15 0.30 -0.05
CA SER A 76 8.74 1.50 -0.78
C SER A 76 7.81 1.12 -1.94
N MET A 77 6.77 1.91 -2.16
CA MET A 77 5.72 1.60 -3.12
C MET A 77 5.19 2.84 -3.83
N ARG A 78 4.75 2.66 -5.08
CA ARG A 78 3.99 3.63 -5.86
C ARG A 78 2.81 2.93 -6.55
N ILE A 79 1.66 3.60 -6.61
CA ILE A 79 0.59 3.28 -7.57
C ILE A 79 0.69 4.28 -8.73
N ARG A 80 0.64 3.80 -9.96
CA ARG A 80 0.65 4.63 -11.17
C ARG A 80 -0.49 4.24 -12.12
N PRO A 81 -1.45 5.14 -12.37
CA PRO A 81 -2.38 5.02 -13.49
C PRO A 81 -1.63 5.01 -14.84
N THR A 82 -1.95 4.09 -15.76
CA THR A 82 -1.17 3.91 -17.01
C THR A 82 -1.89 4.37 -18.28
N ASN A 83 -3.21 4.41 -18.28
CA ASN A 83 -4.05 4.87 -19.40
C ASN A 83 -5.23 5.74 -18.94
N PRO A 84 -5.04 6.71 -18.03
CA PRO A 84 -6.15 7.50 -17.51
C PRO A 84 -6.85 8.28 -18.64
N ALA A 85 -8.18 8.29 -18.62
CA ALA A 85 -8.99 8.99 -19.63
C ALA A 85 -8.83 10.53 -19.57
N ASN A 86 -8.41 11.05 -18.44
CA ASN A 86 -8.11 12.46 -18.19
C ASN A 86 -6.63 12.66 -17.85
N THR A 87 -6.11 13.86 -18.13
CA THR A 87 -4.75 14.23 -17.75
C THR A 87 -4.62 14.24 -16.21
N PRO A 88 -3.62 13.53 -15.66
CA PRO A 88 -3.34 13.56 -14.22
C PRO A 88 -3.16 14.98 -13.67
N ASN A 89 -3.83 15.26 -12.55
CA ASN A 89 -3.69 16.52 -11.83
C ASN A 89 -3.94 16.33 -10.33
N GLY A 90 -2.87 16.46 -9.53
CA GLY A 90 -2.95 16.25 -8.08
C GLY A 90 -3.46 14.86 -7.75
N ARG A 91 -4.63 14.78 -7.10
CA ARG A 91 -5.28 13.52 -6.70
C ARG A 91 -6.19 12.92 -7.77
N SER A 92 -6.44 13.64 -8.85
CA SER A 92 -7.13 13.13 -10.04
C SER A 92 -6.13 12.38 -10.91
N CYS A 93 -6.22 11.04 -10.94
CA CYS A 93 -5.31 10.15 -11.66
C CYS A 93 -3.83 10.37 -11.31
N GLY A 94 -3.54 10.82 -10.09
CA GLY A 94 -2.17 10.99 -9.62
C GLY A 94 -1.50 9.67 -9.24
N SER A 95 -0.22 9.74 -8.88
CA SER A 95 0.59 8.56 -8.56
C SER A 95 1.06 8.62 -7.10
N PRO A 96 0.23 8.20 -6.11
CA PRO A 96 0.65 8.16 -4.71
C PRO A 96 1.86 7.25 -4.55
N GLN A 97 2.76 7.64 -3.66
CA GLN A 97 3.96 6.88 -3.33
C GLN A 97 4.41 7.12 -1.91
N CYS A 98 5.08 6.12 -1.36
CA CYS A 98 5.83 6.23 -0.11
C CYS A 98 7.22 5.62 -0.32
N ILE A 99 8.26 6.44 -0.14
CA ILE A 99 9.66 6.05 -0.33
C ILE A 99 10.42 6.31 0.96
N ILE A 100 10.90 5.24 1.59
CA ILE A 100 11.69 5.29 2.82
C ILE A 100 12.88 4.37 2.64
N ASN A 101 14.07 4.96 2.52
CA ASN A 101 15.31 4.24 2.20
C ASN A 101 15.99 3.60 3.43
N ASN A 102 15.65 4.03 4.64
CA ASN A 102 16.26 3.54 5.89
C ASN A 102 15.19 3.36 6.97
N ILE A 103 14.53 2.20 6.96
CA ILE A 103 13.46 1.86 7.91
C ILE A 103 13.93 1.95 9.37
N PRO A 104 15.11 1.43 9.77
CA PRO A 104 15.57 1.55 11.15
C PRO A 104 15.70 3.00 11.65
N SER A 105 16.18 3.91 10.81
CA SER A 105 16.33 5.34 11.19
C SER A 105 15.00 6.09 11.13
N PHE A 106 14.11 5.68 10.24
CA PHE A 106 12.76 6.23 10.11
C PHE A 106 11.86 5.83 11.30
N CYS A 107 11.99 4.58 11.77
CA CYS A 107 11.07 4.01 12.75
C CYS A 107 11.28 4.59 14.16
N THR A 108 10.62 5.71 14.40
CA THR A 108 10.73 6.54 15.59
C THR A 108 9.35 6.90 16.13
N GLY A 109 9.28 7.68 17.21
CA GLY A 109 8.03 7.94 17.93
C GLY A 109 7.52 6.69 18.64
N ASN A 110 6.21 6.56 18.79
CA ASN A 110 5.57 5.37 19.37
C ASN A 110 5.44 4.23 18.34
N ASN A 111 6.37 4.09 17.40
CA ASN A 111 6.37 3.02 16.41
C ASN A 111 7.35 1.91 16.82
N LYS A 112 7.10 0.69 16.33
CA LYS A 112 7.89 -0.49 16.65
C LYS A 112 8.67 -0.97 15.43
N LEU A 113 10.00 -0.99 15.54
CA LEU A 113 10.86 -1.65 14.55
C LEU A 113 10.80 -3.17 14.74
N ILE A 114 10.49 -3.88 13.66
CA ILE A 114 10.52 -5.33 13.57
C ILE A 114 11.64 -5.72 12.60
N THR A 115 12.49 -6.66 13.02
CA THR A 115 13.51 -7.27 12.18
C THR A 115 13.10 -8.71 11.88
N TRP A 116 12.97 -9.04 10.60
CA TRP A 116 12.56 -10.38 10.16
C TRP A 116 13.75 -11.31 9.99
N PRO A 117 13.56 -12.64 10.06
CA PRO A 117 14.63 -13.62 9.80
C PRO A 117 15.26 -13.49 8.40
N THR A 118 14.53 -12.93 7.44
CA THR A 118 15.00 -12.62 6.09
C THR A 118 15.99 -11.44 6.04
N GLY A 119 16.13 -10.69 7.14
CA GLY A 119 16.87 -9.43 7.19
C GLY A 119 16.04 -8.21 6.78
N ALA A 120 14.78 -8.39 6.36
CA ALA A 120 13.86 -7.29 6.11
C ALA A 120 13.50 -6.54 7.40
N TYR A 121 13.16 -5.26 7.28
CA TYR A 121 12.67 -4.43 8.36
C TYR A 121 11.23 -4.01 8.09
N THR A 122 10.44 -3.94 9.16
CA THR A 122 9.11 -3.32 9.16
C THR A 122 9.07 -2.27 10.25
N CYS A 123 8.55 -1.08 9.96
CA CYS A 123 8.13 -0.15 10.99
C CYS A 123 6.63 -0.26 11.22
N GLN A 124 6.21 -0.77 12.38
CA GLN A 124 4.81 -0.97 12.72
C GLN A 124 4.27 0.23 13.51
N ASN A 125 3.09 0.71 13.10
CA ASN A 125 2.34 1.73 13.83
C ASN A 125 1.68 1.11 15.07
N THR A 126 1.95 1.64 16.27
CA THR A 126 1.42 1.06 17.52
C THR A 126 0.43 1.94 18.26
N ASP A 127 0.33 3.22 17.93
CA ASP A 127 -0.58 4.16 18.59
C ASP A 127 -1.68 4.72 17.68
N GLY A 128 -1.56 4.60 16.35
CA GLY A 128 -2.50 5.20 15.40
C GLY A 128 -3.70 4.35 14.97
N LEU A 129 -3.72 3.05 15.27
CA LEU A 129 -4.69 2.10 14.68
C LEU A 129 -6.13 2.34 15.14
N ALA A 130 -6.32 2.70 16.42
CA ALA A 130 -7.64 2.92 17.01
C ALA A 130 -8.06 4.40 17.03
N GLU A 131 -7.14 5.30 16.69
CA GLU A 131 -7.32 6.73 16.88
C GLU A 131 -8.02 7.38 15.70
N ARG A 132 -8.80 8.42 15.98
CA ARG A 132 -9.51 9.22 14.96
C ARG A 132 -8.71 10.41 14.45
N GLY A 133 -7.46 10.54 14.87
CA GLY A 133 -6.61 11.67 14.53
C GLY A 133 -5.12 11.34 14.62
N PRO A 134 -4.26 12.32 14.28
CA PRO A 134 -2.82 12.11 14.26
C PRO A 134 -2.23 11.86 15.65
N THR A 135 -1.43 10.81 15.77
CA THR A 135 -0.63 10.45 16.94
C THR A 135 0.85 10.75 16.70
N ASP A 136 1.70 10.50 17.69
CA ASP A 136 3.14 10.65 17.49
C ASP A 136 3.66 9.63 16.49
N GLY A 137 3.15 8.39 16.53
CA GLY A 137 3.49 7.36 15.54
C GLY A 137 3.04 7.71 14.13
N THR A 138 1.77 8.12 13.93
CA THR A 138 1.24 8.39 12.58
C THR A 138 1.85 9.63 11.95
N ARG A 139 2.23 10.63 12.75
CA ARG A 139 2.97 11.82 12.28
C ARG A 139 4.30 11.46 11.63
N VAL A 140 5.00 10.43 12.13
CA VAL A 140 6.25 9.94 11.52
C VAL A 140 6.01 9.45 10.10
N PHE A 141 5.00 8.60 9.88
CA PHE A 141 4.61 8.14 8.53
C PHE A 141 4.16 9.29 7.64
N LYS A 142 3.31 10.19 8.17
CA LYS A 142 2.77 11.29 7.35
C LYS A 142 3.83 12.28 6.90
N ASN A 143 4.81 12.57 7.75
CA ASN A 143 5.92 13.44 7.41
C ASN A 143 6.82 12.83 6.32
N ALA A 144 7.06 11.52 6.37
CA ALA A 144 7.84 10.82 5.35
C ALA A 144 7.07 10.66 4.03
N CYS A 145 5.76 10.41 4.12
CA CYS A 145 4.91 10.09 2.97
C CYS A 145 3.62 10.93 3.00
N PRO A 146 3.68 12.23 2.65
CA PRO A 146 2.55 13.17 2.78
C PRO A 146 1.31 12.79 1.94
N ASN A 147 1.51 12.00 0.89
CA ASN A 147 0.49 11.59 -0.07
C ASN A 147 -0.03 10.16 0.16
N ALA A 148 0.36 9.54 1.27
CA ALA A 148 -0.08 8.21 1.67
C ALA A 148 -0.89 8.28 2.97
N TYR A 149 -1.77 7.30 3.17
CA TYR A 149 -2.47 7.14 4.44
C TYR A 149 -1.47 6.85 5.57
N SER A 150 -1.66 7.55 6.68
CA SER A 150 -0.89 7.34 7.92
C SER A 150 -1.75 6.88 9.10
N TYR A 151 -3.07 7.08 9.01
CA TYR A 151 -4.09 6.65 9.97
C TYR A 151 -5.45 6.52 9.25
N ASN A 152 -6.42 5.85 9.86
CA ASN A 152 -7.69 5.46 9.21
C ASN A 152 -8.59 6.59 8.68
N TYR A 153 -8.34 7.85 9.05
CA TYR A 153 -9.19 8.99 8.67
C TYR A 153 -8.43 10.06 7.88
N ASP A 154 -7.31 9.68 7.26
CA ASP A 154 -6.41 10.57 6.49
C ASP A 154 -6.88 10.85 5.05
N ASP A 155 -8.19 10.77 4.78
CA ASP A 155 -8.76 10.81 3.44
C ASP A 155 -8.41 12.10 2.68
N ALA A 156 -8.44 13.24 3.39
CA ALA A 156 -8.30 14.57 2.82
C ALA A 156 -6.99 14.78 2.02
N THR A 157 -5.97 13.95 2.27
CA THR A 157 -4.66 14.08 1.62
C THR A 157 -4.17 12.81 0.94
N SER A 158 -4.85 11.69 1.13
CA SER A 158 -4.32 10.36 0.78
C SER A 158 -5.16 9.59 -0.24
N VAL A 159 -6.41 10.00 -0.50
CA VAL A 159 -7.26 9.36 -1.52
C VAL A 159 -7.00 9.94 -2.90
N TYR A 160 -6.80 9.04 -3.85
CA TYR A 160 -6.74 9.35 -5.26
C TYR A 160 -7.95 8.75 -5.97
N ALA A 161 -8.38 9.38 -7.06
CA ALA A 161 -9.49 8.91 -7.87
C ALA A 161 -9.17 9.03 -9.36
N CYS A 162 -9.63 8.07 -10.16
CA CYS A 162 -9.49 8.10 -11.61
C CYS A 162 -10.73 7.50 -12.28
N PRO A 163 -11.11 7.88 -13.51
CA PRO A 163 -12.25 7.27 -14.20
C PRO A 163 -12.08 5.76 -14.34
N THR A 164 -13.18 5.03 -14.12
CA THR A 164 -13.21 3.57 -14.28
C THR A 164 -12.83 3.15 -15.70
N GLY A 165 -12.10 2.03 -15.81
CA GLY A 165 -11.45 1.57 -17.04
C GLY A 165 -9.98 1.97 -17.12
N THR A 166 -9.47 2.67 -16.10
CA THR A 166 -8.05 2.93 -15.91
C THR A 166 -7.34 1.67 -15.42
N ASN A 167 -6.17 1.40 -15.98
CA ASN A 167 -5.22 0.38 -15.56
C ASN A 167 -4.20 0.99 -14.61
N TYR A 168 -3.68 0.17 -13.70
CA TYR A 168 -2.75 0.60 -12.67
C TYR A 168 -1.51 -0.30 -12.64
N GLU A 169 -0.38 0.31 -12.31
CA GLU A 169 0.83 -0.40 -11.90
C GLU A 169 1.08 -0.15 -10.41
N VAL A 170 1.30 -1.24 -9.67
CA VAL A 170 1.89 -1.19 -8.32
C VAL A 170 3.37 -1.49 -8.46
N ILE A 171 4.21 -0.54 -8.07
CA ILE A 171 5.67 -0.60 -8.25
C ILE A 171 6.32 -0.65 -6.87
N TRP A 172 7.03 -1.73 -6.60
CA TRP A 172 7.89 -1.88 -5.42
C TRP A 172 9.27 -1.30 -5.68
N CYS A 173 9.83 -0.59 -4.71
CA CYS A 173 11.11 0.13 -4.83
C CYS A 173 11.17 1.02 -6.10
N PRO A 174 10.23 1.98 -6.24
CA PRO A 174 9.99 2.74 -7.47
C PRO A 174 11.00 3.86 -7.79
#